data_AF-A0A0C9VA71-F1
#
_entry.id   AF-A0A0C9VA71-F1
#
_cell.length_a   1.000
_cell.length_b   1.000
_cell.length_c   1.000
_cell.angle_alpha   90.00
_cell.angle_beta   90.00
_cell.angle_gamma   90.00
#
_symmetry.space_group_name_H-M   'P 1'
#
loop_
_entity.id
_entity.type
_entity.pdbx_description
1 polymer ?
#
loop_
_entity_poly.entity_id
_entity_poly.type
_entity_poly.pdbx_seq_one_letter_code
_entity_poly.pdbx_strand_id
1 'polypeptide(L)'
;MDRVLADQRHAGHTKAQPQISHGDIKCENILVTAWNWVYLTDFASYKPTYLPLDDPADFSFFFDISGRRTCYIAPERFYTAGSETIKLKAKLDFHERDGKVTETMEVFSLGSVIAELFLEGAAMITLSQLFKYRSGELSIEAHLAAIDDAEIRALILRMVSLEPTERPTFDTLLHEYRGNVFPEHFYSFLHDYIGSMNELSTATIFNKPSPLLPVSAASEMPVMAETTSLPSDSDHRIEKIWTEYETIEPHFTEQGDNAELDGSRTTLKAPLQSEFEGTRMAGQQAALEDGIALIILSMVYANIRNCTFPSSKARALDVLLALSTRLTDEAKLDRLVPYVMDLIHDEAAIVRAAALRTLVQVKQTTTETDSSRNRQQQEQTAADEQMEKANRDLHTHILHRNRQQQLSRDRQQQKQTTTETDNNS
;
A
#
# COMPACT_ATOMS: atom_id res chain seq x y z
N MET A 1 11.22 -3.31 -0.18
CA MET A 1 11.68 -4.71 -0.12
C MET A 1 12.60 -5.02 -1.29
N ASP A 2 12.15 -4.85 -2.53
CA ASP A 2 12.97 -5.09 -3.71
C ASP A 2 14.17 -4.15 -3.86
N ARG A 3 14.13 -2.92 -3.33
CA ARG A 3 15.34 -2.07 -3.24
C ARG A 3 16.30 -2.51 -2.14
N VAL A 4 15.86 -3.14 -1.05
CA VAL A 4 16.82 -3.69 -0.07
C VAL A 4 17.62 -4.81 -0.75
N LEU A 5 16.94 -5.60 -1.59
CA LEU A 5 17.56 -6.61 -2.44
C LEU A 5 18.34 -5.98 -3.63
N ALA A 6 17.89 -4.86 -4.19
CA ALA A 6 18.52 -4.19 -5.34
C ALA A 6 19.62 -3.17 -4.98
N ASP A 7 19.67 -2.62 -3.77
CA ASP A 7 20.83 -1.87 -3.23
C ASP A 7 21.98 -2.84 -2.99
N GLN A 8 21.69 -4.05 -2.49
CA GLN A 8 22.65 -5.15 -2.44
C GLN A 8 23.13 -5.55 -3.85
N ARG A 9 22.25 -5.45 -4.87
CA ARG A 9 22.58 -5.65 -6.29
C ARG A 9 23.37 -4.50 -6.93
N HIS A 10 23.09 -3.23 -6.60
CA HIS A 10 23.83 -2.07 -7.13
C HIS A 10 25.26 -2.00 -6.58
N ALA A 11 25.48 -2.52 -5.37
CA ALA A 11 26.81 -2.81 -4.85
C ALA A 11 27.51 -3.95 -5.63
N GLY A 12 26.77 -4.87 -6.26
CA GLY A 12 27.31 -6.01 -6.99
C GLY A 12 27.50 -5.82 -8.51
N HIS A 13 26.72 -4.96 -9.17
CA HIS A 13 26.73 -4.82 -10.65
C HIS A 13 27.50 -3.61 -11.18
N THR A 14 27.91 -2.69 -10.32
CA THR A 14 28.94 -1.71 -10.68
C THR A 14 30.29 -2.36 -10.37
N LYS A 15 31.09 -2.67 -11.40
CA LYS A 15 32.42 -3.35 -11.34
C LYS A 15 33.49 -2.70 -10.43
N ALA A 16 33.13 -1.81 -9.50
CA ALA A 16 34.05 -1.09 -8.63
C ALA A 16 33.47 -0.71 -7.24
N GLN A 17 32.36 -1.30 -6.78
CA GLN A 17 31.86 -1.09 -5.41
C GLN A 17 32.05 -2.39 -4.62
N PRO A 18 32.71 -2.38 -3.44
CA PRO A 18 32.81 -3.58 -2.61
C PRO A 18 31.41 -3.99 -2.14
N GLN A 19 31.13 -5.29 -2.10
CA GLN A 19 29.90 -5.84 -1.51
C GLN A 19 29.86 -5.48 -0.01
N ILE A 20 29.03 -4.50 0.35
CA ILE A 20 28.91 -3.99 1.72
C ILE A 20 27.89 -4.85 2.49
N SER A 21 28.38 -5.68 3.40
CA SER A 21 27.52 -6.40 4.35
C SER A 21 27.08 -5.47 5.48
N HIS A 22 25.78 -5.42 5.71
CA HIS A 22 25.09 -4.66 6.76
C HIS A 22 25.39 -5.20 8.16
N GLY A 23 25.21 -6.51 8.37
CA GLY A 23 25.51 -7.19 9.65
C GLY A 23 24.48 -7.05 10.78
N ASP A 24 23.50 -6.17 10.64
CA ASP A 24 22.39 -6.00 11.59
C ASP A 24 21.05 -5.66 10.90
N ILE A 25 20.60 -6.51 9.98
CA ILE A 25 19.32 -6.31 9.30
C ILE A 25 18.19 -6.68 10.27
N LYS A 26 17.31 -5.71 10.55
CA LYS A 26 16.14 -5.82 11.44
C LYS A 26 15.11 -4.75 11.09
N CYS A 27 13.88 -4.91 11.56
CA CYS A 27 12.79 -3.97 11.29
C CYS A 27 13.14 -2.53 11.68
N GLU A 28 13.83 -2.32 12.80
CA GLU A 28 14.21 -0.98 13.29
C GLU A 28 15.24 -0.28 12.39
N ASN A 29 15.99 -1.04 11.60
CA ASN A 29 17.01 -0.53 10.69
C ASN A 29 16.47 -0.35 9.26
N ILE A 30 15.18 -0.65 9.04
CA ILE A 30 14.48 -0.45 7.78
C ILE A 30 13.59 0.79 7.92
N LEU A 31 13.93 1.84 7.18
CA LEU A 31 13.16 3.09 7.18
C LEU A 31 12.20 3.15 6.00
N VAL A 32 11.02 3.71 6.22
CA VAL A 32 10.01 3.93 5.18
C VAL A 32 9.80 5.43 5.00
N THR A 33 9.79 5.90 3.75
CA THR A 33 9.49 7.30 3.43
C THR A 33 7.99 7.57 3.35
N ALA A 34 7.63 8.85 3.29
CA ALA A 34 6.24 9.30 3.12
C ALA A 34 5.57 8.81 1.82
N TRP A 35 6.33 8.33 0.82
CA TRP A 35 5.80 7.75 -0.43
C TRP A 35 6.01 6.22 -0.51
N ASN A 36 6.07 5.56 0.63
CA ASN A 36 6.15 4.11 0.77
C ASN A 36 7.42 3.49 0.14
N TRP A 37 8.54 4.21 0.20
CA TRP A 37 9.83 3.71 -0.26
C TRP A 37 10.69 3.28 0.92
N VAL A 38 11.44 2.19 0.73
CA VAL A 38 12.16 1.52 1.81
C VAL A 38 13.67 1.73 1.67
N TYR A 39 14.33 2.08 2.77
CA TYR A 39 15.78 2.24 2.90
C TYR A 39 16.33 1.32 3.99
N LEU A 40 17.49 0.74 3.74
CA LEU A 40 18.29 0.06 4.76
C LEU A 40 19.27 1.06 5.39
N THR A 41 19.32 1.11 6.71
CA THR A 41 20.10 2.10 7.48
C THR A 41 20.79 1.48 8.68
N ASP A 42 21.71 2.22 9.31
CA ASP A 42 22.54 1.73 10.43
C ASP A 42 23.42 0.53 10.07
N PHE A 43 24.27 0.72 9.06
CA PHE A 43 25.30 -0.26 8.69
C PHE A 43 26.29 -0.44 9.85
N ALA A 44 26.09 -1.49 10.62
CA ALA A 44 26.76 -1.69 11.89
C ALA A 44 28.08 -2.46 11.74
N SER A 45 29.05 -1.86 11.03
CA SER A 45 30.37 -2.44 10.79
C SER A 45 31.17 -2.71 12.08
N TYR A 46 30.83 -2.01 13.17
CA TYR A 46 31.43 -2.15 14.50
C TYR A 46 30.89 -3.33 15.32
N LYS A 47 29.78 -3.95 14.92
CA LYS A 47 29.18 -5.06 15.68
C LYS A 47 29.93 -6.37 15.44
N PRO A 48 30.07 -7.23 16.46
CA PRO A 48 30.72 -8.52 16.32
C PRO A 48 29.95 -9.40 15.34
N THR A 49 30.67 -10.09 14.47
CA THR A 49 30.14 -11.07 13.52
C THR A 49 29.74 -12.36 14.23
N TYR A 50 30.51 -12.85 15.20
CA TYR A 50 30.20 -14.08 15.91
C TYR A 50 29.88 -13.83 17.39
N LEU A 51 28.90 -14.57 17.91
CA LEU A 51 28.39 -14.44 19.28
C LEU A 51 28.55 -15.76 20.04
N PRO A 52 28.88 -15.72 21.34
CA PRO A 52 28.91 -16.93 22.16
C PRO A 52 27.50 -17.52 22.33
N LEU A 53 27.40 -18.84 22.30
CA LEU A 53 26.14 -19.55 22.52
C LEU A 53 25.73 -19.60 24.01
N ASP A 54 26.72 -19.63 24.90
CA ASP A 54 26.57 -19.82 26.35
C ASP A 54 26.35 -18.51 27.13
N ASP A 55 26.66 -17.35 26.52
CA ASP A 55 26.48 -16.04 27.14
C ASP A 55 25.69 -15.07 26.23
N PRO A 56 24.45 -14.68 26.60
CA PRO A 56 23.64 -13.75 25.82
C PRO A 56 24.03 -12.27 26.02
N ALA A 57 25.06 -11.95 26.81
CA ALA A 57 25.43 -10.56 27.12
C ALA A 57 25.77 -9.75 25.85
N ASP A 58 26.60 -10.29 24.96
CA ASP A 58 26.98 -9.64 23.70
C ASP A 58 25.76 -9.44 22.78
N PHE A 59 24.88 -10.43 22.71
CA PHE A 59 23.62 -10.31 21.96
C PHE A 59 22.75 -9.18 22.52
N SER A 60 22.59 -9.16 23.84
CA SER A 60 21.75 -8.17 24.52
C SER A 60 22.28 -6.75 24.34
N PHE A 61 23.61 -6.59 24.37
CA PHE A 61 24.26 -5.29 24.23
C PHE A 61 24.20 -4.74 22.80
N PHE A 62 24.49 -5.56 21.78
CA PHE A 62 24.63 -5.08 20.40
C PHE A 62 23.35 -5.20 19.56
N PHE A 63 22.51 -6.19 19.82
CA PHE A 63 21.43 -6.60 18.93
C PHE A 63 20.03 -6.45 19.53
N ASP A 64 19.88 -6.55 20.86
CA ASP A 64 18.58 -6.42 21.56
C ASP A 64 18.45 -5.11 22.35
N ILE A 65 18.66 -3.97 21.68
CA ILE A 65 18.54 -2.64 22.31
C ILE A 65 17.10 -2.36 22.76
N SER A 66 16.10 -2.96 22.09
CA SER A 66 14.68 -2.78 22.41
C SER A 66 14.21 -3.65 23.58
N GLY A 67 14.99 -4.62 24.02
CA GLY A 67 14.65 -5.57 25.10
C GLY A 67 13.53 -6.55 24.73
N ARG A 68 13.14 -6.63 23.45
CA ARG A 68 12.09 -7.53 22.94
C ARG A 68 12.60 -8.96 22.80
N ARG A 69 13.92 -9.16 22.83
CA ARG A 69 14.59 -10.46 22.61
C ARG A 69 14.30 -11.08 21.25
N THR A 70 13.83 -10.27 20.29
CA THR A 70 13.66 -10.67 18.89
C THR A 70 15.02 -10.94 18.28
N CYS A 71 15.16 -12.07 17.57
CA CYS A 71 16.43 -12.47 16.99
C CYS A 71 16.34 -12.54 15.47
N TYR A 72 17.02 -11.60 14.81
CA TYR A 72 17.23 -11.62 13.36
C TYR A 72 18.55 -12.31 12.98
N ILE A 73 19.36 -12.70 13.96
CA ILE A 73 20.71 -13.20 13.74
C ILE A 73 20.69 -14.67 13.30
N ALA A 74 21.41 -14.97 12.22
CA ALA A 74 21.50 -16.31 11.67
C ALA A 74 22.13 -17.34 12.65
N PRO A 75 21.64 -18.60 12.70
CA PRO A 75 22.07 -19.60 13.67
C PRO A 75 23.59 -19.86 13.70
N GLU A 76 24.24 -19.85 12.55
CA GLU A 76 25.68 -20.11 12.37
C GLU A 76 26.57 -18.99 12.93
N ARG A 77 26.00 -17.82 13.24
CA ARG A 77 26.73 -16.74 13.90
C ARG A 77 26.98 -17.04 15.38
N PHE A 78 26.34 -18.06 15.96
CA PHE A 78 26.52 -18.48 17.34
C PHE A 78 27.52 -19.65 17.45
N TYR A 79 28.65 -19.43 18.13
CA TYR A 79 29.68 -20.46 18.33
C TYR A 79 29.61 -21.11 19.72
N THR A 80 29.99 -22.38 19.78
CA THR A 80 30.12 -23.14 21.04
C THR A 80 31.48 -22.93 21.68
N ALA A 81 31.56 -23.06 23.01
CA ALA A 81 32.81 -23.10 23.75
C ALA A 81 33.77 -24.15 23.14
N GLY A 82 35.01 -23.74 22.82
CA GLY A 82 36.06 -24.57 22.20
C GLY A 82 36.21 -24.49 20.68
N SER A 83 35.38 -23.73 19.95
CA SER A 83 35.49 -23.57 18.49
C SER A 83 36.77 -22.81 18.05
N GLU A 84 37.14 -22.94 16.77
CA GLU A 84 38.24 -22.16 16.18
C GLU A 84 37.98 -20.64 16.22
N THR A 85 36.72 -20.21 16.21
CA THR A 85 36.35 -18.79 16.30
C THR A 85 36.77 -18.16 17.63
N ILE A 86 36.84 -18.90 18.74
CA ILE A 86 37.36 -18.39 20.01
C ILE A 86 38.87 -18.12 19.91
N LYS A 87 39.61 -19.00 19.23
CA LYS A 87 41.06 -18.81 19.00
C LYS A 87 41.32 -17.62 18.08
N LEU A 88 40.39 -17.33 17.17
CA LEU A 88 40.42 -16.15 16.31
C LEU A 88 40.14 -14.88 17.12
N LYS A 89 39.05 -14.86 17.91
CA LYS A 89 38.69 -13.75 18.81
C LYS A 89 39.79 -13.43 19.82
N ALA A 90 40.46 -14.43 20.39
CA ALA A 90 41.54 -14.23 21.35
C ALA A 90 42.79 -13.55 20.76
N LYS A 91 42.91 -13.49 19.43
CA LYS A 91 44.01 -12.84 18.71
C LYS A 91 43.64 -11.46 18.17
N LEU A 92 42.37 -11.09 18.23
CA LEU A 92 41.85 -9.83 17.71
C LEU A 92 41.80 -8.81 18.85
N ASP A 93 42.17 -7.57 18.55
CA ASP A 93 41.96 -6.46 19.48
C ASP A 93 40.46 -6.19 19.65
N PHE A 94 40.06 -5.56 20.76
CA PHE A 94 38.66 -5.28 21.12
C PHE A 94 37.85 -4.53 20.03
N HIS A 95 38.55 -3.88 19.08
CA HIS A 95 37.94 -3.11 17.99
C HIS A 95 38.01 -3.79 16.61
N GLU A 96 38.63 -4.96 16.49
CA GLU A 96 38.73 -5.67 15.22
C GLU A 96 37.58 -6.67 15.03
N ARG A 97 37.03 -6.69 13.81
CA ARG A 97 35.91 -7.56 13.46
C ARG A 97 36.38 -9.01 13.39
N ASP A 98 35.67 -9.88 14.08
CA ASP A 98 35.91 -11.32 14.21
C ASP A 98 35.51 -12.16 12.98
N GLY A 99 35.11 -11.50 11.90
CA GLY A 99 34.87 -12.12 10.61
C GLY A 99 34.07 -11.24 9.67
N LYS A 100 33.94 -11.65 8.42
CA LYS A 100 33.04 -11.02 7.45
C LYS A 100 31.65 -11.63 7.59
N VAL A 101 30.62 -10.77 7.64
CA VAL A 101 29.22 -11.21 7.50
C VAL A 101 29.01 -11.69 6.07
N THR A 102 28.42 -12.87 5.89
CA THR A 102 28.11 -13.43 4.58
C THR A 102 26.71 -13.03 4.13
N GLU A 103 26.48 -13.06 2.82
CA GLU A 103 25.15 -12.83 2.24
C GLU A 103 24.10 -13.80 2.80
N THR A 104 24.46 -15.07 3.01
CA THR A 104 23.56 -16.08 3.59
C THR A 104 23.09 -15.74 5.01
N MET A 105 23.93 -15.07 5.82
CA MET A 105 23.53 -14.57 7.15
C MET A 105 22.50 -13.43 7.02
N GLU A 106 22.66 -12.59 6.01
CA GLU A 106 21.76 -11.47 5.73
C GLU A 106 20.43 -11.93 5.14
N VAL A 107 20.44 -12.99 4.32
CA VAL A 107 19.23 -13.65 3.82
C VAL A 107 18.38 -14.15 4.98
N PHE A 108 18.97 -14.79 5.99
CA PHE A 108 18.23 -15.21 7.19
C PHE A 108 17.64 -14.01 7.96
N SER A 109 18.45 -12.96 8.12
CA SER A 109 18.03 -11.75 8.83
C SER A 109 16.87 -11.06 8.12
N LEU A 110 16.95 -10.95 6.79
CA LEU A 110 15.89 -10.38 5.97
C LEU A 110 14.64 -11.27 5.97
N GLY A 111 14.78 -12.60 5.92
CA GLY A 111 13.66 -13.53 6.04
C GLY A 111 12.90 -13.35 7.36
N SER A 112 13.64 -13.13 8.45
CA SER A 112 13.06 -12.82 9.76
C SER A 112 12.29 -11.50 9.78
N VAL A 113 12.80 -10.47 9.10
CA VAL A 113 12.09 -9.18 8.94
C VAL A 113 10.83 -9.33 8.11
N ILE A 114 10.90 -10.05 7.00
CA ILE A 114 9.73 -10.30 6.14
C ILE A 114 8.66 -11.04 6.93
N ALA A 115 9.03 -12.08 7.68
CA ALA A 115 8.11 -12.81 8.53
C ALA A 115 7.42 -11.88 9.55
N GLU A 116 8.17 -11.01 10.22
CA GLU A 116 7.60 -10.07 11.19
C GLU A 116 6.62 -9.08 10.56
N LEU A 117 6.88 -8.61 9.33
CA LEU A 117 5.97 -7.74 8.60
C LEU A 117 4.62 -8.44 8.32
N PHE A 118 4.66 -9.70 7.91
CA PHE A 118 3.45 -10.50 7.64
C PHE A 118 2.76 -11.04 8.89
N LEU A 119 3.45 -11.02 10.04
CA LEU A 119 2.90 -11.35 11.35
C LEU A 119 2.45 -10.10 12.12
N GLU A 120 2.20 -8.99 11.43
CA GLU A 120 1.71 -7.72 12.00
C GLU A 120 2.59 -7.17 13.14
N GLY A 121 3.91 -7.34 13.03
CA GLY A 121 4.89 -6.89 14.02
C GLY A 121 5.12 -7.88 15.16
N ALA A 122 4.53 -9.07 15.11
CA ALA A 122 4.91 -10.16 16.00
C ALA A 122 6.26 -10.76 15.56
N ALA A 123 7.18 -10.85 16.52
CA ALA A 123 8.51 -11.41 16.29
C ALA A 123 8.42 -12.87 15.81
N MET A 124 9.06 -13.18 14.67
CA MET A 124 9.12 -14.54 14.15
C MET A 124 9.78 -15.51 15.14
N ILE A 125 10.91 -15.09 15.72
CA ILE A 125 11.68 -15.93 16.64
C ILE A 125 12.42 -15.08 17.67
N THR A 126 12.38 -15.51 18.93
CA THR A 126 13.22 -14.97 20.01
C THR A 126 14.56 -15.69 20.09
N LEU A 127 15.55 -15.11 20.76
CA LEU A 127 16.87 -15.76 20.94
C LEU A 127 16.75 -17.20 21.50
N SER A 128 15.92 -17.40 22.52
CA SER A 128 15.72 -18.72 23.12
C SER A 128 15.04 -19.70 22.17
N GLN A 129 14.10 -19.22 21.34
CA GLN A 129 13.46 -20.03 20.31
C GLN A 129 14.43 -20.37 19.18
N LEU A 130 15.36 -19.47 18.82
CA LEU A 130 16.40 -19.73 17.82
C LEU A 130 17.27 -20.93 18.24
N PHE A 131 17.61 -21.04 19.53
CA PHE A 131 18.38 -22.18 20.01
C PHE A 131 17.59 -23.49 19.95
N LYS A 132 16.28 -23.46 20.22
CA LYS A 132 15.39 -24.61 20.02
C LYS A 132 15.21 -24.96 18.55
N TYR A 133 15.17 -23.96 17.68
CA TYR A 133 15.13 -24.18 16.23
C TYR A 133 16.42 -24.86 15.76
N ARG A 134 17.57 -24.38 16.24
CA ARG A 134 18.88 -24.97 15.96
C ARG A 134 19.01 -26.42 16.46
N SER A 135 18.38 -26.78 17.59
CA SER A 135 18.36 -28.15 18.10
C SER A 135 17.31 -29.04 17.43
N GLY A 136 16.49 -28.50 16.53
CA GLY A 136 15.37 -29.21 15.88
C GLY A 136 14.16 -29.43 16.79
N GLU A 137 14.11 -28.78 17.97
CA GLU A 137 12.99 -28.87 18.91
C GLU A 137 11.81 -27.96 18.55
N LEU A 138 12.05 -26.92 17.75
CA LEU A 138 11.04 -25.97 17.29
C LEU A 138 10.87 -26.07 15.78
N SER A 139 9.63 -26.13 15.30
CA SER A 139 9.31 -25.94 13.87
C SER A 139 8.81 -24.51 13.64
N ILE A 140 9.45 -23.81 12.69
CA ILE A 140 9.04 -22.46 12.26
C ILE A 140 7.82 -22.52 11.33
N GLU A 141 7.60 -23.63 10.62
CA GLU A 141 6.48 -23.78 9.68
C GLU A 141 5.12 -23.56 10.35
N ALA A 142 4.96 -24.10 11.57
CA ALA A 142 3.73 -23.93 12.34
C ALA A 142 3.50 -22.47 12.75
N HIS A 143 4.57 -21.71 12.97
CA HIS A 143 4.47 -20.29 13.32
C HIS A 143 4.12 -19.43 12.10
N LEU A 144 4.72 -19.75 10.94
CA LEU A 144 4.43 -19.07 9.67
C LEU A 144 3.08 -19.47 9.05
N ALA A 145 2.40 -20.48 9.59
CA ALA A 145 1.05 -20.85 9.13
C ALA A 145 0.01 -19.73 9.33
N ALA A 146 0.31 -18.73 10.18
CA ALA A 146 -0.51 -17.53 10.33
C ALA A 146 -0.46 -16.58 9.11
N ILE A 147 0.51 -16.77 8.21
CA ILE A 147 0.62 -16.00 6.97
C ILE A 147 -0.27 -16.66 5.92
N ASP A 148 -1.26 -15.91 5.39
CA ASP A 148 -2.24 -16.42 4.43
C ASP A 148 -1.59 -16.82 3.08
N ASP A 149 -0.68 -15.99 2.59
CA ASP A 149 -0.01 -16.18 1.29
C ASP A 149 1.01 -17.34 1.35
N ALA A 150 0.75 -18.37 0.53
CA ALA A 150 1.57 -19.57 0.45
C ALA A 150 2.95 -19.34 -0.19
N GLU A 151 3.04 -18.45 -1.16
CA GLU A 151 4.28 -18.13 -1.87
C GLU A 151 5.22 -17.33 -0.96
N ILE A 152 4.67 -16.36 -0.21
CA ILE A 152 5.42 -15.60 0.79
C ILE A 152 5.90 -16.52 1.91
N ARG A 153 5.05 -17.43 2.39
CA ARG A 153 5.45 -18.43 3.38
C ARG A 153 6.58 -19.33 2.86
N ALA A 154 6.50 -19.79 1.60
CA ALA A 154 7.55 -20.58 0.98
C ALA A 154 8.87 -19.80 0.83
N LEU A 155 8.79 -18.52 0.44
CA LEU A 155 9.93 -17.61 0.37
C LEU A 155 10.62 -17.49 1.73
N ILE A 156 9.87 -17.14 2.78
CA ILE A 156 10.42 -16.98 4.14
C ILE A 156 11.08 -18.28 4.59
N LEU A 157 10.42 -19.43 4.42
CA LEU A 157 10.97 -20.74 4.83
C LEU A 157 12.33 -21.04 4.21
N ARG A 158 12.54 -20.70 2.93
CA ARG A 158 13.85 -20.85 2.28
C ARG A 158 14.89 -19.87 2.79
N MET A 159 14.49 -18.63 3.09
CA MET A 159 15.40 -17.63 3.62
C MET A 159 15.86 -17.97 5.05
N VAL A 160 15.01 -18.61 5.85
CA VAL A 160 15.29 -18.92 7.25
C VAL A 160 15.78 -20.36 7.49
N SER A 161 16.26 -21.07 6.45
CA SER A 161 16.82 -22.42 6.63
C SER A 161 17.98 -22.41 7.63
N LEU A 162 18.06 -23.46 8.45
CA LEU A 162 19.14 -23.67 9.42
C LEU A 162 20.51 -23.71 8.73
N GLU A 163 20.59 -24.42 7.61
CA GLU A 163 21.84 -24.66 6.91
C GLU A 163 22.16 -23.49 5.96
N PRO A 164 23.31 -22.80 6.11
CA PRO A 164 23.64 -21.64 5.28
C PRO A 164 23.74 -21.98 3.78
N THR A 165 24.09 -23.22 3.44
CA THR A 165 24.24 -23.67 2.04
C THR A 165 22.92 -23.91 1.33
N GLU A 166 21.83 -24.11 2.07
CA GLU A 166 20.49 -24.25 1.51
C GLU A 166 19.82 -22.89 1.25
N ARG A 167 20.34 -21.82 1.87
CA ARG A 167 19.81 -20.47 1.67
C ARG A 167 20.24 -19.94 0.28
N PRO A 168 19.27 -19.58 -0.57
CA PRO A 168 19.58 -18.97 -1.87
C PRO A 168 20.19 -17.56 -1.70
N THR A 169 20.90 -17.11 -2.73
CA THR A 169 21.38 -15.71 -2.81
C THR A 169 20.23 -14.75 -3.08
N PHE A 170 20.43 -13.46 -2.81
CA PHE A 170 19.41 -12.43 -3.08
C PHE A 170 19.03 -12.38 -4.55
N ASP A 171 20.00 -12.52 -5.46
CA ASP A 171 19.74 -12.56 -6.90
C ASP A 171 18.89 -13.77 -7.30
N THR A 172 19.12 -14.93 -6.66
CA THR A 172 18.33 -16.14 -6.92
C THR A 172 16.90 -15.96 -6.44
N LEU A 173 16.72 -15.40 -5.23
CA LEU A 173 15.40 -15.09 -4.66
C LEU A 173 14.61 -14.13 -5.53
N LEU A 174 15.23 -13.02 -5.97
CA LEU A 174 14.59 -12.04 -6.84
C LEU A 174 14.15 -12.66 -8.18
N HIS A 175 14.99 -13.51 -8.78
CA HIS A 175 14.66 -14.15 -10.05
C HIS A 175 13.57 -15.22 -9.92
N GLU A 176 13.64 -16.06 -8.90
CA GLU A 176 12.74 -17.20 -8.73
C GLU A 176 11.33 -16.79 -8.31
N TYR A 177 11.21 -15.75 -7.49
CA TYR A 177 9.92 -15.25 -6.99
C TYR A 177 9.38 -14.05 -7.79
N ARG A 178 10.01 -13.68 -8.91
CA ARG A 178 9.52 -12.66 -9.84
C ARG A 178 8.23 -13.12 -10.50
N GLY A 179 7.21 -12.26 -10.50
CA GLY A 179 5.89 -12.53 -11.07
C GLY A 179 4.93 -13.21 -10.09
N ASN A 180 5.44 -13.90 -9.06
CA ASN A 180 4.62 -14.51 -8.01
C ASN A 180 4.53 -13.60 -6.78
N VAL A 181 5.65 -13.41 -6.07
CA VAL A 181 5.71 -12.57 -4.86
C VAL A 181 6.12 -11.14 -5.21
N PHE A 182 7.06 -10.99 -6.14
CA PHE A 182 7.57 -9.69 -6.56
C PHE A 182 6.94 -9.29 -7.89
N PRO A 183 6.13 -8.21 -7.95
CA PRO A 183 5.49 -7.78 -9.18
C PRO A 183 6.50 -7.50 -10.29
N GLU A 184 6.22 -7.98 -11.51
CA GLU A 184 7.14 -7.82 -12.64
C GLU A 184 7.49 -6.34 -12.92
N HIS A 185 6.53 -5.46 -12.71
CA HIS A 185 6.68 -4.02 -12.92
C HIS A 185 7.79 -3.38 -12.07
N PHE A 186 8.16 -4.00 -10.94
CA PHE A 186 9.31 -3.54 -10.16
C PHE A 186 10.60 -3.58 -10.98
N TYR A 187 10.77 -4.64 -11.77
CA TYR A 187 11.96 -4.88 -12.57
C TYR A 187 11.95 -4.17 -13.93
N SER A 188 10.78 -3.85 -14.47
CA SER A 188 10.67 -3.27 -15.81
C SER A 188 10.73 -1.74 -15.82
N PHE A 189 10.09 -1.09 -14.85
CA PHE A 189 9.85 0.36 -14.89
C PHE A 189 9.97 1.01 -13.52
N LEU A 190 9.33 0.44 -12.50
CA LEU A 190 9.06 1.16 -11.25
C LEU A 190 10.34 1.50 -10.48
N HIS A 191 11.33 0.60 -10.46
CA HIS A 191 12.60 0.85 -9.78
C HIS A 191 13.36 2.04 -10.39
N ASP A 192 13.55 2.03 -11.71
CA ASP A 192 14.29 3.07 -12.41
C ASP A 192 13.53 4.40 -12.41
N TYR A 193 12.20 4.33 -12.52
CA TYR A 193 11.33 5.49 -12.40
C TYR A 193 11.48 6.18 -11.04
N ILE A 194 11.36 5.43 -9.93
CA ILE A 194 11.48 5.99 -8.58
C ILE A 194 12.93 6.41 -8.28
N GLY A 195 13.92 5.69 -8.81
CA GLY A 195 15.32 6.13 -8.77
C GLY A 195 15.47 7.53 -9.39
N SER A 196 15.00 7.70 -10.62
CA SER A 196 15.06 8.98 -11.32
C SER A 196 14.22 10.09 -10.67
N MET A 197 13.21 9.77 -9.86
CA MET A 197 12.43 10.75 -9.08
C MET A 197 13.20 11.29 -7.86
N ASN A 198 14.12 10.50 -7.32
CA ASN A 198 14.96 10.86 -6.20
C ASN A 198 16.22 11.63 -6.61
N GLU A 199 16.59 11.61 -7.89
CA GLU A 199 17.78 12.28 -8.44
C GLU A 199 17.58 13.78 -8.77
N LEU A 200 16.35 14.30 -8.77
CA LEU A 200 16.05 15.74 -8.89
C LEU A 200 16.16 16.40 -7.49
N SER A 201 16.85 17.53 -7.22
CA SER A 201 17.57 18.52 -8.05
C SER A 201 18.88 18.99 -7.37
N THR A 202 20.05 18.76 -7.96
CA THR A 202 21.27 19.54 -7.65
C THR A 202 21.47 20.73 -8.60
N ALA A 203 20.71 20.78 -9.70
CA ALA A 203 20.93 21.73 -10.80
C ALA A 203 20.47 23.18 -10.49
N THR A 204 19.67 23.41 -9.45
CA THR A 204 19.03 24.71 -9.23
C THR A 204 19.83 25.64 -8.30
N ILE A 205 20.82 25.14 -7.56
CA ILE A 205 21.57 25.95 -6.57
C ILE A 205 22.77 26.70 -7.21
N PHE A 206 23.37 26.18 -8.29
CA PHE A 206 24.64 26.72 -8.80
C PHE A 206 24.67 27.16 -10.28
N ASN A 207 23.58 27.05 -11.04
CA ASN A 207 23.63 27.27 -12.50
C ASN A 207 22.89 28.50 -13.04
N LYS A 208 22.91 29.61 -12.30
CA LYS A 208 22.73 30.95 -12.90
C LYS A 208 23.97 31.79 -12.63
N PRO A 209 24.84 32.08 -13.62
CA PRO A 209 25.72 33.23 -13.48
C PRO A 209 24.83 34.46 -13.39
N SER A 210 24.78 35.10 -12.21
CA SER A 210 24.25 36.45 -12.10
C SER A 210 24.97 37.32 -13.14
N PRO A 211 24.27 38.04 -14.03
CA PRO A 211 24.94 39.08 -14.80
C PRO A 211 25.34 40.16 -13.79
N LEU A 212 26.62 40.20 -13.46
CA LEU A 212 27.26 41.34 -12.83
C LEU A 212 27.09 42.54 -13.78
N LEU A 213 26.01 43.29 -13.62
CA LEU A 213 25.90 44.61 -14.20
C LEU A 213 26.80 45.56 -13.40
N PRO A 214 27.65 46.36 -14.06
CA PRO A 214 28.53 47.30 -13.37
C PRO A 214 27.68 48.38 -12.71
N VAL A 215 28.00 48.67 -11.45
CA VAL A 215 27.43 49.77 -10.69
C VAL A 215 27.82 51.08 -11.36
N SER A 216 26.87 51.73 -12.04
CA SER A 216 26.96 53.15 -12.34
C SER A 216 25.57 53.80 -12.36
N ALA A 217 25.43 54.70 -11.39
CA ALA A 217 24.43 55.75 -11.20
C ALA A 217 23.39 55.96 -12.32
N ALA A 218 22.11 55.71 -12.00
CA ALA A 218 20.98 56.57 -12.39
C ALA A 218 19.67 56.14 -11.69
N SER A 219 19.04 57.11 -11.03
CA SER A 219 17.62 57.30 -10.71
C SER A 219 16.75 56.18 -10.10
N GLU A 220 16.20 56.55 -8.95
CA GLU A 220 14.98 56.09 -8.29
C GLU A 220 13.85 55.64 -9.24
N MET A 221 13.47 54.36 -9.15
CA MET A 221 12.09 53.87 -9.33
C MET A 221 11.96 52.55 -8.53
N PRO A 222 10.92 52.34 -7.69
CA PRO A 222 10.69 51.08 -7.02
C PRO A 222 10.02 50.10 -7.99
N VAL A 223 10.82 49.28 -8.68
CA VAL A 223 10.28 48.12 -9.40
C VAL A 223 10.07 47.02 -8.38
N MET A 224 8.81 46.64 -8.15
CA MET A 224 8.43 45.49 -7.33
C MET A 224 9.18 44.27 -7.87
N ALA A 225 10.18 43.80 -7.13
CA ALA A 225 10.69 42.46 -7.31
C ALA A 225 9.57 41.52 -6.84
N GLU A 226 8.73 41.07 -7.77
CA GLU A 226 7.96 39.84 -7.55
C GLU A 226 8.98 38.77 -7.17
N THR A 227 8.95 38.36 -5.91
CA THR A 227 9.67 37.20 -5.41
C THR A 227 9.09 35.98 -6.12
N THR A 228 9.51 35.72 -7.35
CA THR A 228 9.18 34.46 -8.03
C THR A 228 9.89 33.35 -7.25
N SER A 229 9.19 32.76 -6.30
CA SER A 229 9.68 31.63 -5.51
C SER A 229 10.18 30.55 -6.47
N LEU A 230 11.39 30.04 -6.25
CA LEU A 230 11.90 28.95 -7.07
C LEU A 230 11.03 27.69 -6.84
N PRO A 231 10.81 26.84 -7.86
CA PRO A 231 10.06 25.61 -7.68
C PRO A 231 10.74 24.68 -6.67
N SER A 232 9.95 24.10 -5.76
CA SER A 232 10.44 23.08 -4.83
C SER A 232 10.73 21.77 -5.54
N ASP A 233 11.45 20.85 -4.91
CA ASP A 233 11.62 19.49 -5.43
C ASP A 233 10.28 18.76 -5.59
N SER A 234 9.30 19.06 -4.73
CA SER A 234 7.95 18.53 -4.84
C SER A 234 7.22 19.06 -6.08
N ASP A 235 7.40 20.33 -6.45
CA ASP A 235 6.86 20.88 -7.69
C ASP A 235 7.43 20.15 -8.91
N HIS A 236 8.75 19.91 -8.94
CA HIS A 236 9.39 19.17 -10.04
C HIS A 236 8.92 17.72 -10.13
N ARG A 237 8.77 17.02 -8.99
CA ARG A 237 8.28 15.65 -8.94
C ARG A 237 6.85 15.55 -9.46
N ILE A 238 5.97 16.46 -9.04
CA ILE A 238 4.59 16.50 -9.55
C ILE A 238 4.55 16.82 -11.03
N GLU A 239 5.34 17.78 -11.51
CA GLU A 239 5.43 18.11 -12.94
C GLU A 239 5.87 16.89 -13.76
N LYS A 240 6.88 16.16 -13.26
CA LYS A 240 7.39 14.96 -13.90
C LYS A 240 6.34 13.86 -13.97
N ILE A 241 5.69 13.53 -12.84
CA ILE A 241 4.60 12.53 -12.81
C ILE A 241 3.49 12.91 -13.79
N TRP A 242 3.09 14.18 -13.80
CA TRP A 242 2.03 14.67 -14.67
C TRP A 242 2.42 14.59 -16.16
N THR A 243 3.64 15.02 -16.51
CA THR A 243 4.13 15.00 -17.91
C THR A 243 4.33 13.58 -18.42
N GLU A 244 4.83 12.70 -17.58
CA GLU A 244 5.16 11.32 -17.95
C GLU A 244 3.98 10.36 -17.73
N TYR A 245 2.81 10.84 -17.26
CA TYR A 245 1.67 10.00 -16.88
C TYR A 245 1.24 9.03 -18.00
N GLU A 246 1.25 9.47 -19.26
CA GLU A 246 0.94 8.63 -20.42
C GLU A 246 1.89 7.42 -20.57
N THR A 247 3.13 7.56 -20.09
CA THR A 247 4.13 6.46 -20.10
C THR A 247 3.93 5.54 -18.90
N ILE A 248 3.40 6.05 -17.78
CA ILE A 248 3.13 5.27 -16.57
C ILE A 248 1.84 4.45 -16.72
N GLU A 249 0.82 5.02 -17.35
CA GLU A 249 -0.52 4.44 -17.42
C GLU A 249 -0.57 2.97 -17.90
N PRO A 250 0.18 2.55 -18.95
CA PRO A 250 0.15 1.18 -19.45
C PRO A 250 0.61 0.13 -18.42
N HIS A 251 1.38 0.55 -17.42
CA HIS A 251 1.89 -0.33 -16.36
C HIS A 251 0.88 -0.59 -15.24
N PHE A 252 -0.27 0.08 -15.23
CA PHE A 252 -1.31 -0.16 -14.22
C PHE A 252 -2.24 -1.35 -14.55
N THR A 253 -2.20 -1.86 -15.78
CA THR A 253 -3.02 -3.02 -16.19
C THR A 253 -2.24 -4.31 -16.03
N GLU A 254 -2.75 -5.22 -15.21
CA GLU A 254 -2.26 -6.59 -15.15
C GLU A 254 -2.43 -7.27 -16.52
N GLN A 255 -1.37 -7.95 -16.98
CA GLN A 255 -1.47 -8.95 -18.02
C GLN A 255 -2.22 -10.16 -17.45
N GLY A 256 -3.55 -10.06 -17.40
CA GLY A 256 -4.41 -11.06 -16.80
C GLY A 256 -5.82 -11.05 -17.37
N ASP A 257 -5.94 -10.87 -18.69
CA ASP A 257 -6.87 -11.61 -19.55
C ASP A 257 -6.89 -10.99 -20.95
N ASN A 258 -6.64 -11.85 -21.94
CA ASN A 258 -7.06 -11.59 -23.32
C ASN A 258 -8.59 -11.59 -23.38
N ALA A 259 -9.24 -10.55 -22.88
CA ALA A 259 -10.57 -10.21 -23.32
C ALA A 259 -10.45 -9.59 -24.71
N GLU A 260 -10.41 -10.44 -25.74
CA GLU A 260 -11.02 -10.06 -27.01
C GLU A 260 -12.44 -9.60 -26.69
N LEU A 261 -12.70 -8.29 -26.63
CA LEU A 261 -14.03 -7.69 -26.79
C LEU A 261 -13.90 -6.15 -26.91
N ASP A 262 -14.23 -5.73 -28.13
CA ASP A 262 -14.67 -4.41 -28.60
C ASP A 262 -13.66 -3.27 -28.81
N GLY A 263 -13.51 -2.93 -30.09
CA GLY A 263 -12.59 -1.96 -30.65
C GLY A 263 -13.02 -0.52 -30.44
N SER A 264 -13.02 -0.05 -29.20
CA SER A 264 -13.19 1.38 -28.88
C SER A 264 -12.37 1.89 -27.69
N ARG A 265 -11.19 1.32 -27.44
CA ARG A 265 -10.17 1.95 -26.58
C ARG A 265 -9.32 2.88 -27.43
N THR A 266 -9.83 4.07 -27.75
CA THR A 266 -9.04 5.12 -28.40
C THR A 266 -7.95 5.58 -27.45
N THR A 267 -6.71 5.32 -27.84
CA THR A 267 -5.48 5.80 -27.23
C THR A 267 -5.53 7.31 -27.01
N LEU A 268 -5.19 7.74 -25.79
CA LEU A 268 -4.96 9.13 -25.43
C LEU A 268 -3.91 9.70 -26.40
N LYS A 269 -4.32 10.65 -27.24
CA LYS A 269 -3.42 11.45 -28.07
C LYS A 269 -3.61 12.90 -27.65
N ALA A 270 -2.54 13.48 -27.11
CA ALA A 270 -2.22 14.91 -26.94
C ALA A 270 -2.14 15.37 -25.47
N PRO A 271 -1.26 16.37 -25.19
CA PRO A 271 -0.86 16.74 -23.84
C PRO A 271 -2.07 17.12 -22.99
N LEU A 272 -2.01 16.82 -21.69
CA LEU A 272 -2.98 17.07 -20.61
C LEU A 272 -3.49 18.55 -20.46
N GLN A 273 -3.29 19.40 -21.46
CA GLN A 273 -3.79 20.77 -21.59
C GLN A 273 -5.00 20.86 -22.54
N SER A 274 -6.12 20.25 -22.16
CA SER A 274 -7.43 20.81 -22.49
C SER A 274 -8.45 20.13 -21.62
N GLU A 275 -9.13 20.93 -20.80
CA GLU A 275 -10.47 20.67 -20.26
C GLU A 275 -10.81 19.18 -20.16
N PHE A 276 -10.50 18.56 -19.02
CA PHE A 276 -11.01 17.24 -18.65
C PHE A 276 -12.54 17.33 -18.66
N GLU A 277 -13.14 17.11 -19.84
CA GLU A 277 -14.57 17.11 -20.08
C GLU A 277 -15.17 16.10 -19.11
N GLY A 278 -15.94 16.60 -18.13
CA GLY A 278 -16.61 15.83 -17.08
C GLY A 278 -17.65 14.82 -17.58
N THR A 279 -17.66 14.52 -18.88
CA THR A 279 -18.59 13.63 -19.56
C THR A 279 -17.96 12.27 -19.88
N ARG A 280 -16.63 12.10 -19.79
CA ARG A 280 -15.92 10.91 -20.30
C ARG A 280 -15.55 9.84 -19.27
N MET A 281 -15.67 10.15 -17.97
CA MET A 281 -15.41 9.20 -16.86
C MET A 281 -16.68 8.45 -16.42
N ALA A 282 -17.85 8.81 -16.96
CA ALA A 282 -19.12 8.15 -16.67
C ALA A 282 -19.13 6.76 -17.33
N GLY A 283 -18.88 5.72 -16.53
CA GLY A 283 -18.98 4.32 -16.95
C GLY A 283 -17.74 3.45 -16.69
N GLN A 284 -16.63 4.03 -16.21
CA GLN A 284 -15.47 3.24 -15.76
C GLN A 284 -15.66 2.79 -14.31
N GLN A 285 -15.78 1.47 -14.14
CA GLN A 285 -15.90 0.81 -12.85
C GLN A 285 -14.56 0.84 -12.09
N ALA A 286 -14.61 0.75 -10.76
CA ALA A 286 -13.43 0.65 -9.91
C ALA A 286 -12.55 -0.54 -10.30
N ALA A 287 -11.25 -0.42 -10.06
CA ALA A 287 -10.34 -1.55 -10.21
C ALA A 287 -10.61 -2.60 -9.12
N LEU A 288 -10.32 -3.87 -9.42
CA LEU A 288 -10.44 -4.98 -8.47
C LEU A 288 -9.28 -4.99 -7.45
N GLU A 289 -8.10 -4.55 -7.89
CA GLU A 289 -6.90 -4.43 -7.04
C GLU A 289 -6.19 -3.11 -7.32
N ASP A 290 -5.64 -2.48 -6.28
CA ASP A 290 -5.05 -1.14 -6.41
C ASP A 290 -3.62 -1.13 -6.98
N GLY A 291 -2.94 -2.30 -7.00
CA GLY A 291 -1.62 -2.52 -7.61
C GLY A 291 -0.61 -1.38 -7.46
N ILE A 292 0.02 -0.99 -8.59
CA ILE A 292 1.03 0.08 -8.66
C ILE A 292 0.39 1.47 -8.48
N ALA A 293 -0.91 1.60 -8.74
CA ALA A 293 -1.60 2.88 -8.61
C ALA A 293 -1.48 3.41 -7.18
N LEU A 294 -1.47 2.56 -6.14
CA LEU A 294 -1.21 3.01 -4.75
C LEU A 294 0.18 3.59 -4.53
N ILE A 295 1.20 3.04 -5.19
CA ILE A 295 2.57 3.50 -5.04
C ILE A 295 2.70 4.91 -5.63
N ILE A 296 2.16 5.11 -6.83
CA ILE A 296 2.13 6.42 -7.48
C ILE A 296 1.23 7.39 -6.70
N LEU A 297 0.09 6.93 -6.18
CA LEU A 297 -0.80 7.72 -5.33
C LEU A 297 -0.08 8.25 -4.08
N SER A 298 0.65 7.37 -3.39
CA SER A 298 1.46 7.72 -2.22
C SER A 298 2.55 8.74 -2.56
N MET A 299 3.16 8.60 -3.75
CA MET A 299 4.12 9.58 -4.26
C MET A 299 3.49 10.96 -4.49
N VAL A 300 2.30 11.02 -5.07
CA VAL A 300 1.59 12.29 -5.28
C VAL A 300 1.23 12.93 -3.94
N TYR A 301 0.70 12.16 -2.96
CA TYR A 301 0.35 12.69 -1.64
C TYR A 301 1.52 13.23 -0.84
N ALA A 302 2.68 12.55 -0.90
CA ALA A 302 3.87 13.00 -0.20
C ALA A 302 4.41 14.34 -0.74
N ASN A 303 4.13 14.67 -2.00
CA ASN A 303 4.65 15.87 -2.66
C ASN A 303 3.63 17.02 -2.76
N ILE A 304 2.33 16.74 -2.89
CA ILE A 304 1.30 17.78 -3.09
C ILE A 304 1.25 18.81 -1.95
N ARG A 305 1.47 18.38 -0.70
CA ARG A 305 1.48 19.25 0.48
C ARG A 305 2.64 20.25 0.48
N ASN A 306 3.76 19.88 -0.13
CA ASN A 306 4.99 20.66 -0.15
C ASN A 306 5.16 21.45 -1.45
N CYS A 307 4.20 21.38 -2.38
CA CYS A 307 4.22 22.16 -3.62
C CYS A 307 4.07 23.65 -3.32
N THR A 308 4.96 24.45 -3.90
CA THR A 308 4.97 25.91 -3.74
C THR A 308 4.00 26.57 -4.72
N PHE A 309 3.82 26.00 -5.92
CA PHE A 309 2.97 26.59 -6.94
C PHE A 309 1.54 26.02 -6.96
N PRO A 310 0.50 26.88 -7.04
CA PRO A 310 -0.88 26.44 -7.24
C PRO A 310 -1.08 25.60 -8.50
N SER A 311 -0.31 25.87 -9.56
CA SER A 311 -0.35 25.10 -10.81
C SER A 311 0.12 23.65 -10.60
N SER A 312 1.15 23.41 -9.79
CA SER A 312 1.60 22.06 -9.43
C SER A 312 0.52 21.32 -8.67
N LYS A 313 -0.12 21.97 -7.67
CA LYS A 313 -1.23 21.35 -6.93
C LYS A 313 -2.41 21.00 -7.83
N ALA A 314 -2.75 21.86 -8.79
CA ALA A 314 -3.80 21.58 -9.78
C ALA A 314 -3.45 20.37 -10.66
N ARG A 315 -2.20 20.29 -11.15
CA ARG A 315 -1.72 19.13 -11.92
C ARG A 315 -1.72 17.85 -11.09
N ALA A 316 -1.35 17.92 -9.81
CA ALA A 316 -1.43 16.78 -8.91
C ALA A 316 -2.88 16.28 -8.78
N LEU A 317 -3.87 17.19 -8.68
CA LEU A 317 -5.30 16.83 -8.67
C LEU A 317 -5.76 16.17 -9.98
N ASP A 318 -5.20 16.57 -11.13
CA ASP A 318 -5.44 15.88 -12.41
C ASP A 318 -4.88 14.45 -12.40
N VAL A 319 -3.67 14.25 -11.88
CA VAL A 319 -3.07 12.92 -11.72
C VAL A 319 -3.90 12.06 -10.76
N LEU A 320 -4.32 12.60 -9.61
CA LEU A 320 -5.16 11.87 -8.65
C LEU A 320 -6.48 11.42 -9.27
N LEU A 321 -7.11 12.30 -10.06
CA LEU A 321 -8.32 11.97 -10.79
C LEU A 321 -8.08 10.85 -11.80
N ALA A 322 -6.99 10.91 -12.57
CA ALA A 322 -6.66 9.86 -13.53
C ALA A 322 -6.41 8.51 -12.83
N LEU A 323 -5.69 8.52 -11.71
CA LEU A 323 -5.45 7.34 -10.87
C LEU A 323 -6.74 6.78 -10.27
N SER A 324 -7.74 7.61 -9.99
CA SER A 324 -9.02 7.16 -9.42
C SER A 324 -9.76 6.11 -10.28
N THR A 325 -9.46 6.04 -11.58
CA THR A 325 -10.01 4.99 -12.47
C THR A 325 -9.35 3.62 -12.29
N ARG A 326 -8.20 3.57 -11.61
CA ARG A 326 -7.37 2.38 -11.38
C ARG A 326 -7.30 1.99 -9.92
N LEU A 327 -8.09 2.64 -9.07
CA LEU A 327 -8.20 2.34 -7.65
C LEU A 327 -9.51 1.61 -7.36
N THR A 328 -9.51 0.78 -6.32
CA THR A 328 -10.68 0.22 -5.66
C THR A 328 -11.54 1.34 -5.06
N ASP A 329 -12.81 1.06 -4.80
CA ASP A 329 -13.70 2.05 -4.21
C ASP A 329 -13.28 2.37 -2.76
N GLU A 330 -12.79 1.37 -2.03
CA GLU A 330 -12.23 1.50 -0.70
C GLU A 330 -11.02 2.46 -0.70
N ALA A 331 -10.06 2.28 -1.60
CA ALA A 331 -8.91 3.18 -1.69
C ALA A 331 -9.31 4.60 -2.11
N LYS A 332 -10.30 4.76 -2.99
CA LYS A 332 -10.84 6.08 -3.36
C LYS A 332 -11.45 6.79 -2.14
N LEU A 333 -12.30 6.09 -1.39
CA LEU A 333 -13.03 6.66 -0.27
C LEU A 333 -12.15 6.91 0.95
N ASP A 334 -11.28 5.96 1.31
CA ASP A 334 -10.49 6.03 2.54
C ASP A 334 -9.19 6.84 2.37
N ARG A 335 -8.63 6.92 1.16
CA ARG A 335 -7.34 7.58 0.94
C ARG A 335 -7.45 8.83 0.09
N LEU A 336 -8.22 8.80 -1.01
CA LEU A 336 -8.29 9.92 -1.96
C LEU A 336 -9.19 11.05 -1.50
N VAL A 337 -10.43 10.73 -1.13
CA VAL A 337 -11.41 11.75 -0.73
C VAL A 337 -10.92 12.62 0.44
N PRO A 338 -10.35 12.08 1.54
CA PRO A 338 -9.91 12.90 2.66
C PRO A 338 -8.80 13.89 2.27
N TYR A 339 -7.87 13.46 1.41
CA TYR A 339 -6.75 14.30 0.96
C TYR A 339 -7.20 15.42 0.02
N VAL A 340 -8.16 15.14 -0.88
CA VAL A 340 -8.72 16.16 -1.77
C VAL A 340 -9.60 17.15 -1.01
N MET A 341 -10.31 16.71 0.04
CA MET A 341 -11.10 17.59 0.90
C MET A 341 -10.25 18.64 1.62
N ASP A 342 -9.03 18.30 2.03
CA ASP A 342 -8.09 19.25 2.63
C ASP A 342 -7.76 20.40 1.65
N LEU A 343 -7.58 20.07 0.36
CA LEU A 343 -7.25 21.02 -0.71
C LEU A 343 -8.40 21.95 -1.11
N ILE A 344 -9.64 21.69 -0.67
CA ILE A 344 -10.76 22.65 -0.83
C ILE A 344 -10.50 23.94 -0.05
N HIS A 345 -9.70 23.87 1.01
CA HIS A 345 -9.40 25.02 1.86
C HIS A 345 -8.13 25.77 1.45
N ASP A 346 -7.54 25.45 0.28
CA ASP A 346 -6.33 26.10 -0.23
C ASP A 346 -6.57 27.59 -0.55
N GLU A 347 -5.55 28.42 -0.33
CA GLU A 347 -5.55 29.87 -0.61
C GLU A 347 -5.90 30.19 -2.07
N ALA A 348 -5.43 29.36 -3.01
CA ALA A 348 -5.59 29.58 -4.43
C ALA A 348 -6.94 29.06 -4.96
N ALA A 349 -7.73 29.94 -5.57
CA ALA A 349 -9.05 29.59 -6.11
C ALA A 349 -9.00 28.48 -7.18
N ILE A 350 -7.92 28.43 -7.97
CA ILE A 350 -7.71 27.39 -8.99
C ILE A 350 -7.61 25.99 -8.37
N VAL A 351 -6.96 25.87 -7.20
CA VAL A 351 -6.80 24.60 -6.48
C VAL A 351 -8.13 24.18 -5.88
N ARG A 352 -8.86 25.11 -5.26
CA ARG A 352 -10.21 24.84 -4.71
C ARG A 352 -11.18 24.35 -5.79
N ALA A 353 -11.18 25.01 -6.95
CA ALA A 353 -12.03 24.62 -8.08
C ALA A 353 -11.65 23.23 -8.62
N ALA A 354 -10.34 22.96 -8.77
CA ALA A 354 -9.86 21.65 -9.20
C ALA A 354 -10.20 20.54 -8.20
N ALA A 355 -10.07 20.79 -6.89
CA ALA A 355 -10.39 19.84 -5.83
C ALA A 355 -11.88 19.47 -5.83
N LEU A 356 -12.76 20.46 -5.93
CA LEU A 356 -14.20 20.24 -6.06
C LEU A 356 -14.55 19.41 -7.30
N ARG A 357 -13.93 19.73 -8.45
CA ARG A 357 -14.11 18.94 -9.68
C ARG A 357 -13.68 17.49 -9.48
N THR A 358 -12.49 17.26 -8.90
CA THR A 358 -11.97 15.91 -8.64
C THR A 358 -12.92 15.12 -7.73
N LEU A 359 -13.45 15.70 -6.66
CA LEU A 359 -14.40 15.02 -5.76
C LEU A 359 -15.71 14.63 -6.44
N VAL A 360 -16.27 15.54 -7.24
CA VAL A 360 -17.52 15.26 -7.98
C VAL A 360 -17.30 14.10 -8.95
N GLN A 361 -16.15 14.07 -9.64
CA GLN A 361 -15.85 13.04 -10.62
C GLN A 361 -15.48 11.70 -9.98
N VAL A 362 -14.73 11.68 -8.88
CA VAL A 362 -14.44 10.46 -8.12
C VAL A 362 -15.73 9.84 -7.60
N LYS A 363 -16.67 10.66 -7.10
CA LYS A 363 -17.99 10.17 -6.68
C LYS A 363 -18.79 9.53 -7.83
N GLN A 364 -18.60 9.98 -9.06
CA GLN A 364 -19.26 9.39 -10.23
C GLN A 364 -18.64 8.05 -10.64
N THR A 365 -17.40 7.76 -10.24
CA THR A 365 -16.71 6.50 -10.55
C THR A 365 -16.78 5.45 -9.43
N THR A 366 -17.34 5.80 -8.26
CA THR A 366 -17.55 4.86 -7.14
C THR A 366 -18.88 4.10 -7.27
N THR A 367 -18.82 2.77 -7.26
CA THR A 367 -19.94 1.85 -7.47
C THR A 367 -20.73 1.53 -6.20
N GLU A 368 -20.14 1.70 -5.02
CA GLU A 368 -20.76 1.37 -3.73
C GLU A 368 -22.05 2.17 -3.45
N THR A 369 -22.10 3.44 -3.90
CA THR A 369 -23.29 4.28 -3.73
C THR A 369 -24.47 3.77 -4.52
N ASP A 370 -24.26 3.26 -5.74
CA ASP A 370 -25.34 2.75 -6.57
C ASP A 370 -25.82 1.37 -6.09
N SER A 371 -24.91 0.54 -5.58
CA SER A 371 -25.23 -0.76 -4.98
C SER A 371 -26.04 -0.61 -3.69
N SER A 372 -25.66 0.33 -2.82
CA SER A 372 -26.37 0.63 -1.57
C SER A 372 -27.75 1.23 -1.84
N ARG A 373 -27.84 2.11 -2.85
CA ARG A 373 -29.10 2.71 -3.29
C ARG A 373 -30.03 1.68 -3.93
N ASN A 374 -29.50 0.76 -4.73
CA ASN A 374 -30.26 -0.36 -5.30
C ASN A 374 -30.74 -1.35 -4.23
N ARG A 375 -29.92 -1.67 -3.22
CA ARG A 375 -30.33 -2.51 -2.08
C ARG A 375 -31.46 -1.85 -1.27
N GLN A 376 -31.33 -0.58 -0.91
CA GLN A 376 -32.39 0.15 -0.20
C GLN A 376 -33.67 0.24 -1.03
N GLN A 377 -33.55 0.42 -2.36
CA GLN A 377 -34.71 0.47 -3.24
C GLN A 377 -35.39 -0.90 -3.41
N GLN A 378 -34.62 -1.99 -3.43
CA GLN A 378 -35.15 -3.36 -3.40
C GLN A 378 -35.82 -3.70 -2.07
N GLU A 379 -35.23 -3.33 -0.94
CA GLU A 379 -35.81 -3.52 0.39
C GLU A 379 -37.11 -2.73 0.56
N GLN A 380 -37.15 -1.48 0.07
CA GLN A 380 -38.36 -0.65 0.09
C GLN A 380 -39.47 -1.25 -0.79
N THR A 381 -39.13 -1.73 -1.99
CA THR A 381 -40.10 -2.36 -2.90
C THR A 381 -40.64 -3.66 -2.29
N ALA A 382 -39.79 -4.48 -1.68
CA ALA A 382 -40.21 -5.72 -1.00
C ALA A 382 -41.11 -5.44 0.22
N ALA A 383 -40.83 -4.37 0.98
CA ALA A 383 -41.66 -3.95 2.10
C ALA A 383 -43.05 -3.45 1.63
N ASP A 384 -43.09 -2.68 0.54
CA ASP A 384 -44.35 -2.17 -0.04
C ASP A 384 -45.22 -3.32 -0.59
N GLU A 385 -44.61 -4.32 -1.24
CA GLU A 385 -45.32 -5.53 -1.72
C GLU A 385 -45.88 -6.37 -0.57
N GLN A 386 -45.12 -6.53 0.53
CA GLN A 386 -45.58 -7.23 1.73
C GLN A 386 -46.75 -6.49 2.40
N MET A 387 -46.67 -5.16 2.49
CA MET A 387 -47.75 -4.34 3.03
C MET A 387 -49.02 -4.43 2.18
N GLU A 388 -48.88 -4.42 0.85
CA GLU A 388 -50.02 -4.57 -0.07
C GLU A 388 -50.67 -5.95 0.05
N LYS A 389 -49.86 -7.02 0.19
CA LYS A 389 -50.35 -8.37 0.44
C LYS A 389 -51.10 -8.46 1.79
N ALA A 390 -50.55 -7.90 2.86
CA ALA A 390 -51.21 -7.87 4.16
C ALA A 390 -52.55 -7.11 4.13
N ASN A 391 -52.64 -6.01 3.38
CA ASN A 391 -53.87 -5.27 3.18
C ASN A 391 -54.93 -6.07 2.40
N ARG A 392 -54.51 -6.82 1.36
CA ARG A 392 -55.41 -7.74 0.62
C ARG A 392 -55.95 -8.86 1.52
N ASP A 393 -55.09 -9.45 2.35
CA ASP A 393 -55.46 -10.52 3.26
C ASP A 393 -56.42 -10.01 4.36
N LEU A 394 -56.16 -8.83 4.90
CA LEU A 394 -57.05 -8.19 5.88
C LEU A 394 -58.43 -7.90 5.28
N HIS A 395 -58.48 -7.38 4.05
CA HIS A 395 -59.74 -7.12 3.36
C HIS A 395 -60.54 -8.42 3.14
N THR A 396 -59.85 -9.49 2.73
CA THR A 396 -60.46 -10.82 2.55
C THR A 396 -61.01 -11.37 3.86
N HIS A 397 -60.27 -11.21 4.96
CA HIS A 397 -60.70 -11.65 6.28
C HIS A 397 -61.92 -10.86 6.80
N ILE A 398 -61.97 -9.54 6.55
CA ILE A 398 -63.13 -8.70 6.89
C ILE A 398 -64.36 -9.15 6.11
N LEU A 399 -64.24 -9.41 4.81
CA LEU A 399 -65.34 -9.91 3.98
C LEU A 399 -65.85 -11.27 4.48
N HIS A 400 -64.95 -12.18 4.83
CA HIS A 400 -65.31 -13.48 5.36
C HIS A 400 -66.03 -13.36 6.72
N ARG A 401 -65.53 -12.51 7.62
CA ARG A 401 -66.17 -12.22 8.91
C ARG A 401 -67.56 -11.64 8.74
N ASN A 402 -67.75 -10.68 7.84
CA ASN A 402 -69.05 -10.09 7.55
C ASN A 402 -70.03 -11.13 6.99
N ARG A 403 -69.57 -12.01 6.08
CA ARG A 403 -70.39 -13.12 5.55
C ARG A 403 -70.80 -14.09 6.66
N GLN A 404 -69.90 -14.45 7.58
CA GLN A 404 -70.24 -15.32 8.71
C GLN A 404 -71.25 -14.66 9.67
N GLN A 405 -71.11 -13.36 9.94
CA GLN A 405 -72.08 -12.62 10.75
C GLN A 405 -73.46 -12.58 10.08
N GLN A 406 -73.52 -12.38 8.77
CA GLN A 406 -74.77 -12.43 8.00
C GLN A 406 -75.45 -13.80 8.15
N LEU A 407 -74.72 -14.89 7.89
CA LEU A 407 -75.24 -16.26 8.02
C LEU A 407 -75.72 -16.58 9.44
N SER A 408 -75.05 -16.04 10.47
CA SER A 408 -75.47 -16.22 11.85
C SER A 408 -76.77 -15.47 12.18
N ARG A 409 -76.96 -14.26 11.62
CA ARG A 409 -78.21 -13.49 11.76
C ARG A 409 -79.36 -14.17 11.03
N ASP A 410 -79.12 -14.67 9.82
CA ASP A 410 -80.12 -15.39 9.03
C ASP A 410 -80.58 -16.67 9.76
N ARG A 411 -79.64 -17.41 10.37
CA ARG A 411 -79.97 -18.58 11.22
C ARG A 411 -80.76 -18.21 12.47
N GLN A 412 -80.49 -17.06 13.10
CA GLN A 412 -81.26 -16.60 14.25
C GLN A 412 -82.70 -16.20 13.86
N GLN A 413 -82.87 -15.53 12.72
CA GLN A 413 -84.20 -15.19 12.19
C GLN A 413 -85.00 -16.44 11.79
N GLN A 414 -84.36 -17.46 11.20
CA GLN A 414 -85.02 -18.74 10.91
C GLN A 414 -85.44 -19.48 12.18
N LYS A 415 -84.65 -19.41 13.26
CA LYS A 415 -85.04 -19.99 14.56
C LYS A 415 -86.22 -19.25 15.19
N GLN A 416 -86.27 -17.93 15.11
CA GLN A 416 -87.40 -17.13 15.63
C GLN A 416 -88.71 -17.45 14.89
N THR A 417 -88.65 -17.54 13.56
CA THR A 417 -89.82 -17.89 12.74
C THR A 417 -90.31 -19.32 12.94
N THR A 418 -89.43 -20.27 13.26
CA THR A 418 -89.85 -21.65 13.61
C THR A 418 -90.45 -21.75 15.03
N THR A 419 -89.96 -20.99 16.01
CA THR A 419 -90.61 -20.92 17.33
C THR A 419 -91.97 -20.20 17.32
N GLU A 420 -92.18 -19.25 16.40
CA GLU A 420 -93.50 -18.59 16.26
C GLU A 420 -94.54 -19.51 15.59
N THR A 421 -94.12 -20.47 14.76
CA THR A 421 -95.04 -21.49 14.20
C THR A 421 -95.40 -22.59 15.20
N ASP A 422 -94.50 -22.96 16.12
CA ASP A 422 -94.77 -24.00 17.14
C ASP A 422 -95.63 -23.49 18.31
N ASN A 423 -95.65 -22.17 18.58
CA ASN A 423 -96.53 -21.56 19.60
C ASN A 423 -97.96 -21.31 19.12
N ASN A 424 -98.30 -21.67 17.88
CA ASN A 424 -99.60 -21.42 17.27
C ASN A 424 -100.32 -22.72 16.82
N SER A 425 -99.95 -23.87 17.40
CA SER A 425 -100.61 -25.18 17.21
C SER A 425 -101.24 -25.71 18.50
#